data_AF-A0A6B3ES00-F1
#
_entry.id   AF-A0A6B3ES00-F1
#
_cell.length_a   1.000
_cell.length_b   1.000
_cell.length_c   1.000
_cell.angle_alpha   90.00
_cell.angle_beta   90.00
_cell.angle_gamma   90.00
#
_symmetry.space_group_name_H-M   'P 1'
#
loop_
_entity.id
_entity.type
_entity.pdbx_description
1 polymer ?
#
loop_
_entity_poly.entity_id
_entity_poly.type
_entity_poly.pdbx_seq_one_letter_code
_entity_poly.pdbx_strand_id
1 'polypeptide(L)' 'AIVKEIPSRLSLDDLAQHAGPGRLVANDIGRVVVRTADPLALDDYAGSRRTGSFLLIDPADGTTLAAGMAGEAFGG' A
#
# COMPACT_ATOMS: atom_id res chain seq x y z
N ALA A 1 -1.40 3.42 -11.78
CA ALA A 1 -0.77 2.14 -11.36
C ALA A 1 -1.85 1.08 -11.22
N ILE A 2 -1.51 -0.21 -11.20
CA ILE A 2 -2.49 -1.30 -11.08
C ILE A 2 -2.12 -2.19 -9.90
N VAL A 3 -3.07 -2.46 -9.00
CA VAL A 3 -2.91 -3.46 -7.93
C VAL A 3 -2.90 -4.84 -8.58
N LYS A 4 -1.81 -5.58 -8.35
CA LYS A 4 -1.62 -6.95 -8.82
C LYS A 4 -2.09 -7.98 -7.82
N GLU A 5 -1.85 -7.70 -6.55
CA GLU A 5 -2.14 -8.62 -5.46
C GLU A 5 -2.40 -7.84 -4.19
N ILE A 6 -3.23 -8.41 -3.32
CA ILE A 6 -3.43 -7.96 -1.94
C ILE A 6 -3.08 -9.15 -1.04
N PRO A 7 -1.79 -9.30 -0.64
CA PRO A 7 -1.37 -10.47 0.12
C PRO A 7 -2.06 -10.57 1.48
N SER A 8 -2.24 -9.44 2.17
CA SER A 8 -2.87 -9.43 3.50
C SER A 8 -3.57 -8.12 3.84
N ARG A 9 -4.54 -8.23 4.75
CA ARG A 9 -5.18 -7.13 5.47
C ARG A 9 -4.86 -7.26 6.95
N LEU A 10 -4.54 -6.15 7.60
CA LEU A 10 -4.39 -6.06 9.04
C LEU A 10 -5.78 -5.92 9.69
N SER A 11 -6.10 -6.82 10.61
CA SER A 11 -7.24 -6.65 11.52
C SER A 11 -6.86 -5.63 12.59
N LEU A 12 -7.70 -4.62 12.80
CA LEU A 12 -7.45 -3.58 13.80
C LEU A 12 -7.84 -4.02 15.23
N ASP A 13 -8.62 -5.10 15.34
CA ASP A 13 -9.11 -5.61 16.62
C ASP A 13 -8.03 -6.37 17.39
N ASP A 14 -7.22 -7.15 16.67
CA ASP A 14 -6.22 -8.07 17.22
C ASP A 14 -4.83 -7.93 16.57
N LEU A 15 -4.68 -6.99 15.62
CA LEU A 15 -3.45 -6.76 14.86
C LEU A 15 -2.97 -7.98 14.06
N ALA A 16 -3.86 -8.95 13.81
CA ALA A 16 -3.54 -10.12 13.01
C ALA A 16 -3.55 -9.81 11.50
N GLN A 17 -2.69 -10.50 10.75
CA GLN A 17 -2.71 -10.46 9.29
C GLN A 17 -3.63 -11.55 8.72
N HIS A 18 -4.65 -11.13 7.96
CA HIS A 18 -5.53 -12.03 7.22
C HIS A 18 -5.09 -12.10 5.76
N ALA A 19 -4.72 -13.30 5.31
CA ALA A 19 -4.27 -13.52 3.94
C ALA A 19 -5.41 -13.43 2.92
N GLY A 20 -5.09 -12.95 1.72
CA GLY A 20 -5.98 -12.98 0.56
C GLY A 20 -7.37 -12.36 0.75
N PRO A 21 -7.50 -11.13 1.27
CA PRO A 21 -8.79 -10.48 1.52
C PRO A 21 -9.60 -10.18 0.24
N GLY A 22 -8.98 -10.27 -0.95
CA GLY A 22 -9.59 -9.99 -2.25
C GLY A 22 -9.80 -8.50 -2.56
N ARG A 23 -10.08 -7.68 -1.55
CA ARG A 23 -10.17 -6.21 -1.64
C ARG A 23 -9.82 -5.54 -0.32
N LEU A 24 -9.49 -4.25 -0.37
CA LEU A 24 -9.44 -3.35 0.77
C LEU A 24 -10.52 -2.28 0.60
N VAL A 25 -11.20 -1.92 1.68
CA VAL A 25 -12.18 -0.80 1.71
C VAL A 25 -11.61 0.39 2.49
N ALA A 26 -12.35 1.48 2.56
CA ALA A 26 -11.94 2.65 3.34
C ALA A 26 -11.59 2.26 4.78
N ASN A 27 -10.47 2.79 5.27
CA ASN A 27 -9.86 2.52 6.58
C ASN A 27 -9.23 1.12 6.75
N ASP A 28 -9.28 0.23 5.76
CA ASP A 28 -8.48 -0.98 5.82
C ASP A 28 -6.99 -0.65 5.67
N ILE A 29 -6.16 -1.36 6.43
CA ILE A 29 -4.71 -1.36 6.30
C ILE A 29 -4.30 -2.72 5.75
N GLY A 30 -3.44 -2.74 4.74
CA GLY A 30 -3.02 -4.00 4.13
C GLY A 30 -1.76 -3.85 3.29
N ARG A 31 -1.21 -5.00 2.90
CA ARG A 31 -0.12 -5.06 1.92
C ARG A 31 -0.72 -5.17 0.53
N VAL A 32 -0.07 -4.50 -0.42
CA VAL A 32 -0.44 -4.58 -1.84
C VAL A 32 0.81 -4.68 -2.69
N VAL A 33 0.72 -5.43 -3.79
CA VAL A 33 1.72 -5.42 -4.85
C VAL A 33 1.18 -4.54 -5.96
N VAL A 34 1.92 -3.49 -6.32
CA VAL A 34 1.51 -2.51 -7.32
C VAL A 34 2.44 -2.59 -8.52
N ARG A 35 1.85 -2.63 -9.72
CA ARG A 35 2.58 -2.45 -10.98
C ARG A 35 2.46 -1.01 -11.45
N THR A 36 3.60 -0.38 -11.69
CA THR A 36 3.70 0.96 -12.27
C THR A 36 3.77 0.89 -13.80
N ALA A 37 3.54 2.03 -14.46
CA ALA A 37 3.66 2.11 -15.93
C ALA A 37 5.13 2.05 -16.36
N ASP A 38 5.98 2.76 -15.61
CA ASP A 38 7.43 2.83 -15.79
C ASP A 38 8.14 2.59 -14.44
N PRO A 39 9.44 2.27 -14.45
CA PRO A 39 10.23 2.19 -13.22
C PRO A 39 10.18 3.49 -12.42
N LEU A 40 10.03 3.38 -11.09
CA LEU A 40 10.06 4.51 -10.17
C LEU A 40 11.26 4.39 -9.24
N ALA A 41 11.99 5.49 -9.05
CA ALA A 41 12.97 5.59 -7.98
C ALA A 41 12.22 5.70 -6.65
N LEU A 42 12.25 4.62 -5.87
CA LEU A 42 11.52 4.48 -4.61
C LEU A 42 12.50 3.89 -3.59
N ASP A 43 12.63 4.54 -2.44
CA ASP A 43 13.40 4.01 -1.32
C ASP A 43 12.48 3.26 -0.37
N ASP A 44 13.02 2.31 0.40
CA ASP A 44 12.28 1.72 1.51
C ASP A 44 11.89 2.81 2.52
N TYR A 45 10.63 2.82 2.94
CA TYR A 45 10.09 3.83 3.85
C TYR A 45 10.86 3.87 5.19
N ALA A 46 11.32 2.71 5.67
CA ALA A 46 12.12 2.59 6.87
C ALA A 46 13.48 3.31 6.76
N GLY A 47 14.07 3.34 5.56
CA GLY A 47 15.33 4.04 5.26
C GLY A 47 15.13 5.53 4.97
N SER A 48 14.08 5.89 4.22
CA SER A 48 13.74 7.28 3.90
C SER A 48 12.23 7.49 3.81
N ARG A 49 11.65 8.09 4.85
CA ARG A 49 10.21 8.42 4.87
C ARG A 49 9.78 9.34 3.74
N ARG A 50 10.66 10.25 3.31
CA ARG A 50 10.35 11.26 2.29
C ARG A 50 10.18 10.65 0.90
N THR A 51 11.00 9.67 0.55
CA THR A 51 11.05 9.06 -0.78
C THR A 51 10.44 7.65 -0.83
N GLY A 52 10.15 7.06 0.34
CA GLY A 52 9.40 5.82 0.47
C GLY A 52 7.92 5.99 0.80
N SER A 53 7.41 7.22 0.92
CA SER A 53 5.97 7.47 1.04
C SER A 53 5.37 7.88 -0.31
N PHE A 54 4.13 7.47 -0.56
CA PHE A 54 3.41 7.82 -1.78
C PHE A 54 1.91 7.91 -1.55
N LEU A 55 1.19 8.51 -2.50
CA LEU A 55 -0.27 8.53 -2.55
C LEU A 55 -0.75 7.77 -3.79
N LEU A 56 -1.86 7.06 -3.65
CA LEU A 56 -2.64 6.56 -4.78
C LEU A 56 -3.77 7.54 -5.04
N ILE A 57 -3.80 8.07 -6.27
CA ILE A 57 -4.76 9.08 -6.71
C ILE A 57 -5.66 8.47 -7.78
N ASP A 58 -6.96 8.76 -7.71
CA ASP A 58 -7.91 8.43 -8.78
C ASP A 58 -7.65 9.34 -9.99
N PRO A 59 -7.34 8.78 -11.17
CA PRO A 59 -7.09 9.60 -12.36
C PRO A 59 -8.34 10.29 -12.91
N ALA A 60 -9.55 9.87 -12.54
CA ALA A 60 -10.79 10.44 -13.07
C ALA A 60 -11.14 11.79 -12.44
N ASP A 61 -10.94 11.93 -11.13
CA ASP A 61 -11.36 13.12 -10.36
C ASP A 61 -10.27 13.70 -9.44
N GLY A 62 -9.11 13.05 -9.34
CA GLY A 62 -7.98 13.52 -8.52
C GLY A 62 -8.12 13.21 -7.03
N THR A 63 -9.11 12.41 -6.63
CA THR A 63 -9.30 12.03 -5.22
C THR A 63 -8.15 11.17 -4.71
N THR A 64 -7.68 11.43 -3.49
CA THR A 64 -6.73 10.54 -2.80
C THR A 64 -7.45 9.27 -2.36
N LEU A 65 -7.08 8.14 -2.98
CA LEU A 65 -7.63 6.82 -2.66
C LEU A 65 -6.94 6.18 -1.45
N ALA A 66 -5.62 6.34 -1.35
CA ALA A 66 -4.83 5.76 -0.27
C ALA A 66 -3.50 6.49 -0.08
N ALA A 67 -2.94 6.39 1.12
CA ALA A 67 -1.53 6.64 1.38
C ALA A 67 -0.78 5.31 1.50
N GLY A 68 0.45 5.28 1.00
CA GLY A 68 1.27 4.07 0.95
C GLY A 68 2.69 4.31 1.44
N MET A 69 3.30 3.24 1.91
CA MET A 69 4.69 3.15 2.32
C MET A 69 5.35 2.03 1.53
N ALA A 70 6.52 2.31 0.97
CA ALA A 70 7.32 1.36 0.20
C ALA A 70 8.09 0.42 1.14
N GLY A 71 8.21 -0.85 0.72
CA GLY A 71 8.90 -1.88 1.47
C GLY A 71 8.06 -2.45 2.62
N GLU A 72 8.73 -3.12 3.56
CA GLU A 72 8.11 -3.73 4.73
C GLU A 72 7.84 -2.67 5.81
N ALA A 73 6.60 -2.18 5.87
CA ALA A 73 6.20 -1.17 6.86
C ALA A 73 6.12 -1.70 8.30
N PHE A 74 5.92 -3.02 8.46
CA PHE A 74 5.92 -3.71 9.74
C PHE A 74 7.09 -4.68 9.71
N GLY A 75 8.20 -4.32 10.37
CA GLY A 75 9.38 -5.17 10.46
C GLY A 75 9.02 -6.56 10.98
N GLY A 76 9.64 -7.58 10.38
CA GLY A 76 9.68 -8.93 10.95
C GLY A 76 10.54 -9.01 12.19
#